data_AF-A0A246GFW8-F1
#
_entry.id   AF-A0A246GFW8-F1
#
_cell.length_a   1.000
_cell.length_b   1.000
_cell.length_c   1.000
_cell.angle_alpha   90.00
_cell.angle_beta   90.00
_cell.angle_gamma   90.00
#
_symmetry.space_group_name_H-M   'P 1'
#
loop_
_entity.id
_entity.type
_entity.pdbx_description
1 polymer ?
#
loop_
_entity_poly.entity_id
_entity_poly.type
_entity_poly.pdbx_seq_one_letter_code
_entity_poly.pdbx_strand_id
1 'polypeptide(L)'
;MNVRKTNLRLLIVLINLIFSLNALSQNKLKPYIENLAKLKEVQHYQNYILSLNKKNKAVSYIVDDVDDFINETTKCYRIKVGYDNELRWECRYIFHVNVNNINEIYIDDINGEIVYLEVWRDRQNKRKLKIEYKIFDKDGYTNLRKEKNVKSEIITKINTGTSIKVIDNTGDWWFIQTNDGKKGYVHKSRIVSK
;
A
#
# COMPACT_ATOMS: atom_id res chain seq x y z
N MET A 1 3.02 -23.13 37.01
CA MET A 1 2.77 -23.40 35.57
C MET A 1 1.96 -22.25 35.01
N ASN A 2 2.56 -21.49 34.09
CA ASN A 2 2.16 -20.15 33.70
C ASN A 2 1.21 -20.22 32.50
N VAL A 3 -0.03 -19.76 32.65
CA VAL A 3 -0.95 -19.52 31.52
C VAL A 3 -1.28 -18.03 31.51
N ARG A 4 -0.36 -17.23 30.95
CA ARG A 4 -0.68 -15.91 30.40
C ARG A 4 -0.82 -16.05 28.90
N LYS A 5 -2.00 -16.51 28.47
CA LYS A 5 -2.44 -16.50 27.09
C LYS A 5 -2.76 -15.05 26.68
N THR A 6 -2.16 -14.64 25.56
CA THR A 6 -2.71 -13.70 24.57
C THR A 6 -3.26 -12.36 25.09
N ASN A 7 -2.41 -11.33 25.12
CA ASN A 7 -2.79 -9.95 24.73
C ASN A 7 -1.59 -8.98 24.57
N LEU A 8 -0.40 -9.49 24.20
CA LEU A 8 0.81 -8.65 24.03
C LEU A 8 1.53 -8.82 22.67
N ARG A 9 0.87 -9.43 21.68
CA ARG A 9 1.44 -9.67 20.34
C ARG A 9 0.84 -8.82 19.21
N LEU A 10 0.05 -7.80 19.56
CA LEU A 10 -0.43 -6.76 18.64
C LEU A 10 0.36 -5.45 18.76
N LEU A 11 1.59 -5.52 19.29
CA LEU A 11 2.59 -4.44 19.24
C LEU A 11 3.53 -4.67 18.05
N ILE A 12 2.95 -4.83 16.85
CA ILE A 12 3.63 -4.76 15.55
C ILE A 12 3.35 -3.30 15.12
N VAL A 13 4.26 -2.34 15.17
CA VAL A 13 5.61 -2.28 14.60
C VAL A 13 6.45 -1.45 15.56
N LEU A 14 7.52 -2.04 16.09
CA LEU A 14 8.56 -1.28 16.76
C LEU A 14 9.14 -0.30 15.72
N ILE A 15 8.90 0.97 16.02
CA ILE A 15 9.64 2.13 15.55
C ILE A 15 11.14 1.81 15.68
N ASN A 16 11.74 1.21 14.64
CA ASN A 16 13.16 1.33 14.40
C ASN A 16 13.36 2.67 13.68
N LEU A 17 13.11 3.75 14.42
CA LEU A 17 13.67 5.05 14.10
C LEU A 17 15.17 5.03 14.43
N ILE A 18 15.87 6.06 13.92
CA ILE A 18 17.23 6.53 14.23
C ILE A 18 18.18 6.17 13.08
N PHE A 19 18.84 7.11 12.40
CA PHE A 19 19.61 8.28 12.87
C PHE A 19 19.27 9.54 12.03
N SER A 20 18.77 10.65 12.58
CA SER A 20 19.61 11.80 12.99
C SER A 20 18.84 12.89 13.79
N LEU A 21 17.82 12.53 14.56
CA LEU A 21 16.95 13.49 15.27
C LEU A 21 16.98 13.27 16.79
N ASN A 22 17.11 14.36 17.57
CA ASN A 22 17.13 14.31 19.03
C ASN A 22 15.80 13.76 19.62
N ALA A 23 15.81 13.20 20.83
CA ALA A 23 14.63 12.53 21.42
C ALA A 23 13.37 13.43 21.48
N LEU A 24 13.56 14.75 21.60
CA LEU A 24 12.48 15.74 21.60
C LEU A 24 11.77 15.84 20.24
N SER A 25 12.52 15.83 19.13
CA SER A 25 11.95 15.87 17.79
C SER A 25 11.30 14.54 17.39
N GLN A 26 11.83 13.41 17.86
CA GLN A 26 11.20 12.09 17.66
C GLN A 26 9.80 12.01 18.30
N ASN A 27 9.63 12.55 19.52
CA ASN A 27 8.33 12.60 20.18
C ASN A 27 7.32 13.49 19.45
N LYS A 28 7.77 14.59 18.84
CA LYS A 28 6.90 15.50 18.07
C LYS A 28 6.41 14.88 16.76
N LEU A 29 7.25 14.08 16.09
CA LEU A 29 6.95 13.48 14.78
C LEU A 29 6.15 12.19 14.85
N LYS A 30 6.23 11.48 15.98
CA LYS A 30 5.52 10.22 16.21
C LYS A 30 4.04 10.24 15.80
N PRO A 31 3.20 11.20 16.21
CA PRO A 31 1.79 11.20 15.82
C PRO A 31 1.61 11.26 14.30
N TYR A 32 2.40 12.06 13.59
CA TYR A 32 2.35 12.20 12.12
C TYR A 32 2.68 10.88 11.41
N ILE A 33 3.73 10.21 11.86
CA ILE A 33 4.13 8.89 11.33
C ILE A 33 3.04 7.85 11.61
N GLU A 34 2.49 7.82 12.82
CA GLU A 34 1.39 6.92 13.18
C GLU A 34 0.12 7.17 12.37
N ASN A 35 -0.15 8.44 12.00
CA ASN A 35 -1.27 8.76 11.11
C ASN A 35 -1.02 8.25 9.69
N LEU A 36 0.18 8.48 9.13
CA LEU A 36 0.57 7.97 7.82
C LEU A 36 0.56 6.44 7.77
N ALA A 37 1.01 5.75 8.82
CA ALA A 37 0.99 4.29 8.92
C ALA A 37 -0.41 3.67 8.81
N LYS A 38 -1.47 4.44 9.12
CA LYS A 38 -2.87 4.00 9.02
C LYS A 38 -3.45 4.18 7.62
N LEU A 39 -2.78 4.93 6.73
CA LEU A 39 -3.25 5.12 5.36
C LEU A 39 -3.25 3.79 4.60
N LYS A 40 -4.32 3.54 3.83
CA LYS A 40 -4.50 2.31 3.05
C LYS A 40 -3.32 2.03 2.10
N GLU A 41 -2.73 3.10 1.54
CA GLU A 41 -1.57 3.03 0.65
C GLU A 41 -0.33 2.50 1.37
N VAL A 42 -0.10 2.99 2.58
CA VAL A 42 1.05 2.62 3.41
C VAL A 42 0.87 1.20 3.95
N GLN A 43 -0.35 0.85 4.38
CA GLN A 43 -0.68 -0.51 4.81
C GLN A 43 -0.55 -1.54 3.67
N HIS A 44 -1.02 -1.19 2.47
CA HIS A 44 -0.85 -2.04 1.28
C HIS A 44 0.63 -2.25 0.97
N TYR A 45 1.43 -1.18 1.02
CA TYR A 45 2.87 -1.28 0.82
C TYR A 45 3.58 -2.10 1.90
N GLN A 46 3.20 -1.92 3.17
CA GLN A 46 3.67 -2.74 4.29
C GLN A 46 3.42 -4.24 4.05
N ASN A 47 2.21 -4.60 3.62
CA ASN A 47 1.87 -5.99 3.32
C ASN A 47 2.70 -6.54 2.14
N TYR A 48 2.95 -5.71 1.12
CA TYR A 48 3.84 -6.08 0.02
C TYR A 48 5.27 -6.35 0.51
N ILE A 49 5.86 -5.45 1.30
CA ILE A 49 7.22 -5.63 1.84
C ILE A 49 7.32 -6.88 2.72
N LEU A 50 6.33 -7.14 3.58
CA LEU A 50 6.26 -8.36 4.38
C LEU A 50 6.17 -9.63 3.52
N SER A 51 5.52 -9.56 2.36
CA SER A 51 5.45 -10.70 1.44
C SER A 51 6.77 -11.01 0.73
N LEU A 52 7.64 -10.01 0.56
CA LEU A 52 8.93 -10.16 -0.11
C LEU A 52 10.00 -10.82 0.77
N ASN A 53 9.89 -10.72 2.11
CA ASN A 53 10.99 -11.08 3.01
C ASN A 53 10.55 -11.86 4.25
N LYS A 54 11.10 -13.08 4.44
CA LYS A 54 10.90 -13.92 5.64
C LYS A 54 11.60 -13.39 6.91
N LYS A 55 12.41 -12.32 6.82
CA LYS A 55 13.22 -11.78 7.93
C LYS A 55 12.58 -10.60 8.69
N ASN A 56 11.26 -10.43 8.66
CA ASN A 56 10.54 -9.36 9.40
C ASN A 56 11.03 -7.92 9.11
N LYS A 57 11.38 -7.60 7.85
CA LYS A 57 11.61 -6.20 7.47
C LYS A 57 10.27 -5.50 7.23
N ALA A 58 10.08 -4.32 7.84
CA ALA A 58 8.87 -3.50 7.73
C ALA A 58 9.15 -2.23 6.90
N VAL A 59 8.08 -1.50 6.58
CA VAL A 59 8.18 -0.13 6.06
C VAL A 59 8.84 0.74 7.12
N SER A 60 9.74 1.62 6.69
CA SER A 60 10.36 2.62 7.55
C SER A 60 10.14 4.02 6.98
N TYR A 61 10.45 5.01 7.81
CA TYR A 61 10.12 6.41 7.57
C TYR A 61 11.38 7.25 7.71
N ILE A 62 11.61 8.14 6.75
CA ILE A 62 12.63 9.18 6.83
C ILE A 62 11.89 10.52 6.86
N VAL A 63 12.19 11.33 7.87
CA VAL A 63 11.64 12.67 7.97
C VAL A 63 12.73 13.63 7.54
N ASP A 64 12.46 14.36 6.46
CA ASP A 64 13.26 15.49 6.05
C ASP A 64 12.78 16.74 6.80
N ASP A 65 13.56 17.82 6.71
CA ASP A 65 13.42 19.07 7.45
C ASP A 65 11.96 19.54 7.67
N VAL A 66 11.70 20.14 8.84
CA VAL A 66 10.38 20.57 9.35
C VAL A 66 9.84 21.81 8.63
N ASP A 67 10.65 22.38 7.75
CA ASP A 67 10.47 23.71 7.18
C ASP A 67 10.20 23.67 5.66
N ASP A 68 9.74 22.53 5.13
CA ASP A 68 9.28 22.44 3.75
C ASP A 68 7.92 23.16 3.62
N PHE A 69 7.97 24.33 3.00
CA PHE A 69 6.80 25.08 2.58
C PHE A 69 6.33 24.55 1.23
N ILE A 70 5.15 23.93 1.19
CA ILE A 70 4.52 23.53 -0.07
C ILE A 70 3.92 24.72 -0.82
N ASN A 71 3.65 25.81 -0.09
CA ASN A 71 3.24 27.12 -0.58
C ASN A 71 3.61 28.17 0.48
N GLU A 72 3.38 29.46 0.18
CA GLU A 72 3.77 30.59 1.03
C GLU A 72 3.24 30.53 2.48
N THR A 73 2.18 29.75 2.74
CA THR A 73 1.49 29.73 4.05
C THR A 73 1.49 28.37 4.73
N THR A 74 1.72 27.28 3.99
CA THR A 74 1.52 25.92 4.48
C THR A 74 2.86 25.26 4.75
N LYS A 75 3.20 25.19 6.03
CA LYS A 75 4.40 24.50 6.55
C LYS A 75 4.09 23.03 6.77
N CYS A 76 4.95 22.15 6.28
CA CYS A 76 4.74 20.70 6.34
C CYS A 76 5.97 19.95 6.87
N TYR A 77 5.72 18.79 7.47
CA TYR A 77 6.72 17.75 7.60
C TYR A 77 6.82 16.96 6.30
N ARG A 78 7.99 16.94 5.67
CA ARG A 78 8.25 16.04 4.54
C ARG A 78 8.66 14.65 5.06
N ILE A 79 7.76 13.69 4.91
CA ILE A 79 7.91 12.32 5.42
C ILE A 79 7.97 11.34 4.24
N LYS A 80 9.16 10.79 4.01
CA LYS A 80 9.41 9.72 3.05
C LYS A 80 9.07 8.37 3.67
N VAL A 81 8.31 7.56 2.95
CA VAL A 81 7.91 6.21 3.33
C VAL A 81 8.56 5.24 2.35
N GLY A 82 9.31 4.28 2.88
CA GLY A 82 10.12 3.38 2.07
C GLY A 82 10.48 2.10 2.82
N TYR A 83 11.48 1.39 2.33
CA TYR A 83 12.04 0.23 3.01
C TYR A 83 13.55 0.14 2.78
N ASP A 84 14.24 -0.43 3.77
CA ASP A 84 15.68 -0.65 3.69
C ASP A 84 15.97 -2.07 3.18
N ASN A 85 16.45 -2.18 1.93
CA ASN A 85 16.87 -3.45 1.39
C ASN A 85 18.34 -3.76 1.75
N GLU A 86 18.91 -4.86 1.27
CA GLU A 86 20.30 -5.23 1.62
C GLU A 86 21.35 -4.31 0.95
N LEU A 87 20.95 -3.57 -0.09
CA LEU A 87 21.85 -2.73 -0.89
C LEU A 87 21.68 -1.23 -0.60
N ARG A 88 20.45 -0.76 -0.44
CA ARG A 88 20.10 0.65 -0.24
C ARG A 88 18.68 0.85 0.28
N TRP A 89 18.42 2.07 0.74
CA TRP A 89 17.08 2.57 1.00
C TRP A 89 16.29 2.78 -0.30
N GLU A 90 15.04 2.33 -0.34
CA GLU A 90 14.12 2.55 -1.45
C GLU A 90 12.88 3.31 -0.97
N CYS A 91 12.72 4.53 -1.49
CA CYS A 91 11.57 5.38 -1.22
C CYS A 91 10.37 4.98 -2.10
N ARG A 92 9.18 4.89 -1.50
CA ARG A 92 7.93 4.59 -2.21
C ARG A 92 6.98 5.77 -2.28
N TYR A 93 6.83 6.49 -1.17
CA TYR A 93 5.95 7.67 -1.08
C TYR A 93 6.71 8.82 -0.42
N ILE A 94 6.41 10.03 -0.84
CA ILE A 94 6.86 11.25 -0.18
C ILE A 94 5.60 12.02 0.19
N PHE A 95 5.28 12.04 1.48
CA PHE A 95 4.14 12.76 2.02
C PHE A 95 4.61 14.10 2.59
N HIS A 96 3.75 15.11 2.50
CA HIS A 96 3.91 16.37 3.22
C HIS A 96 2.71 16.51 4.15
N VAL A 97 2.94 16.59 5.45
CA VAL A 97 1.85 16.66 6.45
C VAL A 97 1.88 18.02 7.13
N ASN A 98 0.76 18.75 7.10
CA ASN A 98 0.70 20.09 7.68
C ASN A 98 1.04 20.04 9.18
N VAL A 99 1.99 20.89 9.61
CA VAL A 99 2.47 20.94 11.01
C VAL A 99 1.39 21.38 12.02
N ASN A 100 0.32 22.01 11.56
CA ASN A 100 -0.80 22.47 12.36
C ASN A 100 -2.04 21.56 12.24
N ASN A 101 -2.09 20.69 11.22
CA ASN A 101 -3.22 19.79 10.97
C ASN A 101 -2.74 18.45 10.40
N ILE A 102 -2.64 17.45 11.27
CA ILE A 102 -2.16 16.11 10.93
C ILE A 102 -2.97 15.37 9.85
N ASN A 103 -4.23 15.78 9.62
CA ASN A 103 -5.11 15.18 8.62
C ASN A 103 -5.00 15.87 7.26
N GLU A 104 -4.36 17.03 7.20
CA GLU A 104 -4.07 17.72 5.95
C GLU A 104 -2.75 17.19 5.38
N ILE A 105 -2.91 16.28 4.42
CA ILE A 105 -1.82 15.49 3.85
C ILE A 105 -1.75 15.77 2.34
N TYR A 106 -0.53 16.02 1.89
CA TYR A 106 -0.16 16.13 0.49
C TYR A 106 0.84 15.03 0.13
N ILE A 107 1.03 14.81 -1.16
CA ILE A 107 1.92 13.78 -1.69
C ILE A 107 2.55 14.24 -3.01
N ASP A 108 3.80 13.83 -3.22
CA ASP A 108 4.46 13.98 -4.52
C ASP A 108 3.79 13.05 -5.54
N ASP A 109 3.12 13.63 -6.54
CA ASP A 109 2.62 12.89 -7.69
C ASP A 109 3.76 12.58 -8.67
N ILE A 110 3.57 11.55 -9.49
CA ILE A 110 4.55 11.11 -10.50
C ILE A 110 4.88 12.18 -11.54
N ASN A 111 4.06 13.23 -11.62
CA ASN A 111 4.25 14.37 -12.52
C ASN A 111 5.19 15.44 -11.90
N GLY A 112 5.69 15.23 -10.68
CA GLY A 112 6.51 16.21 -9.95
C GLY A 112 5.72 17.31 -9.24
N GLU A 113 4.39 17.17 -9.14
CA GLU A 113 3.51 18.11 -8.43
C GLU A 113 3.26 17.64 -6.99
N ILE A 114 3.20 18.56 -6.04
CA ILE A 114 2.69 18.31 -4.69
C ILE A 114 1.18 18.57 -4.69
N VAL A 115 0.38 17.54 -4.39
CA VAL A 115 -1.08 17.65 -4.42
C VAL A 115 -1.70 17.07 -3.14
N TYR A 116 -2.93 17.47 -2.82
CA TYR A 116 -3.71 16.84 -1.76
C TYR A 116 -3.83 15.33 -1.96
N LEU A 117 -3.75 14.57 -0.87
CA LEU A 117 -3.80 13.11 -0.91
C LEU A 117 -5.06 12.58 -1.62
N GLU A 118 -6.22 13.21 -1.44
CA GLU A 118 -7.44 12.82 -2.14
C GLU A 118 -7.39 13.08 -3.65
N VAL A 119 -6.81 14.21 -4.07
CA VAL A 119 -6.61 14.51 -5.50
C VAL A 119 -5.69 13.46 -6.13
N TRP A 120 -4.61 13.08 -5.44
CA TRP A 120 -3.75 11.99 -5.88
C TRP A 120 -4.50 10.65 -5.96
N ARG A 121 -5.31 10.30 -4.94
CA ARG A 121 -6.14 9.08 -4.93
C ARG A 121 -7.06 9.01 -6.14
N ASP A 122 -7.72 10.11 -6.47
CA ASP A 122 -8.60 10.21 -7.64
C ASP A 122 -7.83 10.03 -8.95
N ARG A 123 -6.63 10.63 -9.06
CA ARG A 123 -5.75 10.43 -10.22
C ARG A 123 -5.34 8.96 -10.37
N GLN A 124 -4.97 8.28 -9.27
CA GLN A 124 -4.63 6.85 -9.29
C GLN A 124 -5.84 5.99 -9.69
N ASN A 125 -7.03 6.30 -9.18
CA ASN A 125 -8.26 5.60 -9.54
C ASN A 125 -8.59 5.77 -11.04
N LYS A 126 -8.48 6.98 -11.58
CA LYS A 126 -8.67 7.25 -13.02
C LYS A 126 -7.64 6.50 -13.87
N ARG A 127 -6.36 6.49 -13.47
CA ARG A 127 -5.31 5.71 -14.14
C ARG A 127 -5.62 4.21 -14.12
N LYS A 128 -6.08 3.67 -12.98
CA LYS A 128 -6.47 2.27 -12.83
C LYS A 128 -7.67 1.89 -13.69
N LEU A 129 -8.67 2.76 -13.79
CA LEU A 129 -9.85 2.53 -14.65
C LEU A 129 -9.52 2.53 -16.14
N LYS A 130 -8.42 3.17 -16.55
CA LYS A 130 -7.96 3.16 -17.95
C LYS A 130 -7.33 1.83 -18.36
N ILE A 131 -6.86 1.02 -17.41
CA ILE A 131 -6.23 -0.27 -17.70
C ILE A 131 -7.32 -1.33 -17.87
N GLU A 132 -7.40 -1.90 -19.07
CA GLU A 132 -8.28 -3.04 -19.32
C GLU A 132 -7.57 -4.33 -18.93
N TYR A 133 -8.21 -5.13 -18.07
CA TYR A 133 -7.72 -6.44 -17.69
C TYR A 133 -8.56 -7.53 -18.34
N LYS A 134 -7.89 -8.59 -18.82
CA LYS A 134 -8.53 -9.77 -19.41
C LYS A 134 -7.98 -11.06 -18.82
N ILE A 135 -8.80 -12.10 -18.81
CA ILE A 135 -8.36 -13.45 -18.48
C ILE A 135 -7.61 -14.05 -19.66
N PHE A 136 -6.48 -14.70 -19.38
CA PHE A 136 -5.76 -15.52 -20.33
C PHE A 136 -5.22 -16.78 -19.66
N ASP A 137 -5.80 -17.92 -20.04
CA ASP A 137 -5.34 -19.25 -19.66
C ASP A 137 -5.23 -20.15 -20.90
N LYS A 138 -4.18 -20.96 -20.95
CA LYS A 138 -3.94 -21.93 -22.03
C LYS A 138 -5.02 -23.01 -22.08
N ASP A 139 -5.66 -23.28 -20.95
CA ASP A 139 -6.73 -24.26 -20.81
C ASP A 139 -8.09 -23.72 -21.31
N GLY A 140 -8.12 -22.48 -21.83
CA GLY A 140 -9.30 -21.81 -22.37
C GLY A 140 -10.20 -21.14 -21.31
N TYR A 141 -9.97 -21.42 -20.02
CA TYR A 141 -10.66 -20.77 -18.91
C TYR A 141 -9.80 -20.78 -17.64
N THR A 142 -10.16 -19.93 -16.68
CA THR A 142 -9.64 -19.97 -15.31
C THR A 142 -10.76 -20.09 -14.29
N ASN A 143 -10.43 -20.49 -13.06
CA ASN A 143 -11.40 -20.60 -11.97
C ASN A 143 -11.38 -19.32 -11.12
N LEU A 144 -12.55 -18.73 -10.92
CA LEU A 144 -12.78 -17.72 -9.89
C LEU A 144 -12.96 -18.42 -8.55
N ARG A 145 -12.11 -18.11 -7.57
CA ARG A 145 -12.10 -18.80 -6.27
C ARG A 145 -12.56 -17.90 -5.13
N LYS A 146 -13.08 -18.51 -4.08
CA LYS A 146 -13.53 -17.80 -2.87
C LYS A 146 -12.38 -17.24 -2.02
N GLU A 147 -11.26 -17.95 -1.97
CA GLU A 147 -10.05 -17.57 -1.23
C GLU A 147 -8.79 -17.63 -2.10
N LYS A 148 -7.69 -17.06 -1.58
CA LYS A 148 -6.38 -16.90 -2.24
C LYS A 148 -5.57 -18.20 -2.34
N ASN A 149 -6.17 -19.31 -2.75
CA ASN A 149 -5.46 -20.58 -2.90
C ASN A 149 -6.11 -21.53 -3.92
N VAL A 150 -5.34 -22.48 -4.46
CA VAL A 150 -5.79 -23.43 -5.50
C VAL A 150 -6.79 -24.49 -5.02
N LYS A 151 -6.93 -24.68 -3.70
CA LYS A 151 -7.86 -25.66 -3.10
C LYS A 151 -9.20 -25.05 -2.71
N SER A 152 -9.33 -23.73 -2.76
CA SER A 152 -10.55 -23.01 -2.43
C SER A 152 -11.69 -23.39 -3.36
N GLU A 153 -12.90 -23.31 -2.80
CA GLU A 153 -14.17 -23.36 -3.52
C GLU A 153 -14.12 -22.50 -4.79
N ILE A 154 -14.60 -23.07 -5.90
CA ILE A 154 -14.73 -22.41 -7.20
C ILE A 154 -16.11 -21.78 -7.26
N ILE A 155 -16.16 -20.45 -7.39
CA ILE A 155 -17.40 -19.69 -7.55
C ILE A 155 -17.95 -19.86 -8.97
N THR A 156 -17.07 -19.73 -9.97
CA THR A 156 -17.41 -19.90 -11.40
C THR A 156 -16.14 -20.11 -12.22
N LYS A 157 -16.30 -20.54 -13.46
CA LYS A 157 -15.26 -20.46 -14.50
C LYS A 157 -15.36 -19.14 -15.24
N ILE A 158 -14.23 -18.62 -15.70
CA ILE A 158 -14.13 -17.41 -16.51
C ILE A 158 -13.31 -17.76 -17.76
N ASN A 159 -13.90 -17.60 -18.94
CA ASN A 159 -13.25 -17.97 -20.20
C ASN A 159 -12.11 -17.01 -20.55
N THR A 160 -11.09 -17.52 -21.24
CA THR A 160 -10.02 -16.71 -21.82
C THR A 160 -10.60 -15.64 -22.75
N GLY A 161 -10.04 -14.44 -22.71
CA GLY A 161 -10.51 -13.26 -23.44
C GLY A 161 -11.56 -12.42 -22.69
N THR A 162 -12.14 -12.95 -21.61
CA THR A 162 -13.15 -12.22 -20.81
C THR A 162 -12.51 -11.02 -20.11
N SER A 163 -13.07 -9.82 -20.34
CA SER A 163 -12.73 -8.61 -19.60
C SER A 163 -13.19 -8.71 -18.15
N ILE A 164 -12.37 -8.21 -17.24
CA ILE A 164 -12.63 -8.22 -15.80
C ILE A 164 -12.28 -6.87 -15.17
N LYS A 165 -12.88 -6.57 -14.02
CA LYS A 165 -12.50 -5.44 -13.18
C LYS A 165 -11.60 -5.93 -12.05
N VAL A 166 -10.36 -5.45 -11.99
CA VAL A 166 -9.45 -5.75 -10.87
C VAL A 166 -9.74 -4.81 -9.70
N ILE A 167 -10.19 -5.38 -8.58
CA ILE A 167 -10.50 -4.63 -7.35
C ILE A 167 -9.23 -4.50 -6.51
N ASP A 168 -8.55 -5.61 -6.22
CA ASP A 168 -7.31 -5.67 -5.43
C ASP A 168 -6.27 -6.56 -6.15
N ASN A 169 -5.08 -6.03 -6.39
CA ASN A 169 -3.97 -6.73 -7.03
C ASN A 169 -2.79 -7.01 -6.08
N THR A 170 -3.04 -7.04 -4.77
CA THR A 170 -2.03 -7.35 -3.76
C THR A 170 -1.61 -8.83 -3.81
N GLY A 171 -0.32 -9.09 -4.04
CA GLY A 171 0.26 -10.43 -4.05
C GLY A 171 -0.08 -11.23 -5.31
N ASP A 172 -0.09 -12.56 -5.19
CA ASP A 172 -0.26 -13.47 -6.33
C ASP A 172 -1.72 -13.76 -6.69
N TRP A 173 -2.64 -13.52 -5.76
CA TRP A 173 -4.08 -13.76 -5.94
C TRP A 173 -4.85 -12.46 -5.94
N TRP A 174 -5.31 -12.06 -7.10
CA TRP A 174 -6.00 -10.79 -7.31
C TRP A 174 -7.49 -10.96 -7.09
N PHE A 175 -8.08 -10.04 -6.34
CA PHE A 175 -9.53 -9.94 -6.17
C PHE A 175 -10.12 -9.19 -7.36
N ILE A 176 -11.03 -9.83 -8.08
CA ILE A 176 -11.61 -9.31 -9.32
C ILE A 176 -13.14 -9.36 -9.26
N GLN A 177 -13.76 -8.63 -10.16
CA GLN A 177 -15.19 -8.71 -10.46
C GLN A 177 -15.38 -9.01 -11.94
N THR A 178 -16.19 -10.02 -12.25
CA THR A 178 -16.62 -10.33 -13.62
C THR A 178 -17.73 -9.39 -14.08
N ASN A 179 -18.01 -9.35 -15.39
CA ASN A 179 -19.04 -8.48 -15.95
C ASN A 179 -20.46 -8.81 -15.44
N ASP A 180 -20.72 -10.06 -15.07
CA ASP A 180 -21.97 -10.51 -14.42
C ASP A 180 -21.99 -10.24 -12.91
N GLY A 181 -20.99 -9.51 -12.38
CA GLY A 181 -20.98 -8.98 -11.03
C GLY A 181 -20.38 -9.92 -9.96
N LYS A 182 -20.04 -11.17 -10.29
CA LYS A 182 -19.42 -12.11 -9.34
C LYS A 182 -18.03 -11.64 -8.94
N LYS A 183 -17.67 -11.83 -7.66
CA LYS A 183 -16.39 -11.41 -7.09
C LYS A 183 -15.65 -12.60 -6.49
N GLY A 184 -14.33 -12.60 -6.63
CA GLY A 184 -13.48 -13.66 -6.09
C GLY A 184 -12.02 -13.46 -6.48
N TYR A 185 -11.20 -14.47 -6.22
CA TYR A 185 -9.76 -14.47 -6.45
C TYR A 185 -9.36 -15.27 -7.69
N VAL A 186 -8.46 -14.70 -8.48
CA VAL A 186 -7.79 -15.35 -9.62
C VAL A 186 -6.29 -15.14 -9.47
N HIS A 187 -5.50 -16.16 -9.78
CA HIS A 187 -4.04 -16.03 -9.74
C HIS A 187 -3.55 -15.07 -10.85
N LYS A 188 -2.66 -14.14 -10.52
CA LYS A 188 -2.19 -13.06 -11.41
C LYS A 188 -1.63 -13.56 -12.74
N SER A 189 -1.08 -14.77 -12.77
CA SER A 189 -0.55 -15.39 -13.99
C SER A 189 -1.63 -15.72 -15.04
N ARG A 190 -2.91 -15.51 -14.72
CA ARG A 190 -4.06 -15.67 -15.62
C ARG A 190 -4.69 -14.34 -16.02
N ILE A 191 -4.08 -13.23 -15.63
CA ILE A 191 -4.59 -11.88 -15.88
C ILE A 191 -3.55 -11.13 -16.70
N VAL A 192 -3.99 -10.57 -17.83
CA VAL A 192 -3.17 -9.72 -18.69
C VAL A 192 -3.79 -8.33 -18.74
N SER A 193 -2.95 -7.29 -18.75
CA SER A 193 -3.35 -5.90 -19.00
C SER A 193 -3.11 -5.54 -20.46
N LYS A 194 -4.02 -4.75 -21.05
CA LYS A 194 -3.83 -4.13 -22.36
C LYS A 194 -3.53 -2.64 -22.22
#